data_AF-A0A962XTL5-F1
#
_entry.id   AF-A0A962XTL5-F1
#
_cell.length_a   1.000
_cell.length_b   1.000
_cell.length_c   1.000
_cell.angle_alpha   90.00
_cell.angle_beta   90.00
_cell.angle_gamma   90.00
#
_symmetry.space_group_name_H-M   'P 1'
#
loop_
_entity.id
_entity.type
_entity.pdbx_description
1 polymer ?
#
loop_
_entity_poly.entity_id
_entity_poly.type
_entity_poly.pdbx_seq_one_letter_code
_entity_poly.pdbx_strand_id
1 'polypeptide(L)'
;MTLCIAVSVWLAGCATSDATLRQGGHSEAYIQGFHDGRHSGMKEAGNYLEHVVKDHRRFESDADYRTGWLDGEDEGMRMQQEANAATGNASAYRMEREIDRSRPDAEAIGHDAMRGIDPATLRVLEQK
;
A
#
# COMPACT_ATOMS: atom_id res chain seq x y z
N MET A 1 -26.25 8.90 -32.42
CA MET A 1 -25.39 9.58 -31.42
C MET A 1 -25.37 8.72 -30.18
N THR A 2 -24.37 7.85 -30.15
CA THR A 2 -24.02 6.98 -29.03
C THR A 2 -23.49 7.84 -27.89
N LEU A 3 -24.13 7.80 -26.72
CA LEU A 3 -23.39 7.80 -25.45
C LEU A 3 -24.32 7.24 -24.37
N CYS A 4 -24.30 5.92 -24.30
CA CYS A 4 -24.83 5.14 -23.20
C CYS A 4 -24.16 5.57 -21.90
N ILE A 5 -25.02 5.76 -20.89
CA ILE A 5 -24.83 5.30 -19.51
C ILE A 5 -23.48 5.75 -18.92
N ALA A 6 -23.54 6.87 -18.22
CA ALA A 6 -22.57 7.23 -17.19
C ALA A 6 -22.33 6.00 -16.31
N VAL A 7 -21.16 5.38 -16.49
CA VAL A 7 -20.65 4.30 -15.65
C VAL A 7 -20.28 4.94 -14.31
N SER A 8 -21.28 5.10 -13.45
CA SER A 8 -21.15 5.54 -12.05
C SER A 8 -20.92 4.35 -11.11
N VAL A 9 -20.18 3.35 -11.56
CA VAL A 9 -19.65 2.25 -10.74
C VAL A 9 -18.15 2.56 -10.72
N TRP A 10 -17.51 2.93 -9.61
CA TRP A 10 -17.11 2.05 -8.50
C TRP A 10 -16.71 2.90 -7.28
N LEU A 11 -17.66 3.31 -6.44
CA LEU A 11 -17.37 3.63 -5.04
C LEU A 11 -18.10 2.64 -4.14
N ALA A 12 -17.71 1.35 -4.22
CA ALA A 12 -17.96 0.41 -3.14
C ALA A 12 -16.99 0.73 -1.99
N GLY A 13 -17.16 1.89 -1.38
CA GLY A 13 -16.39 2.28 -0.20
C GLY A 13 -16.86 1.45 0.98
N CYS A 14 -16.10 0.42 1.35
CA CYS A 14 -15.77 -0.08 2.70
C CYS A 14 -16.83 -0.14 3.83
N ALA A 15 -18.12 0.04 3.56
CA ALA A 15 -19.20 -0.10 4.55
C ALA A 15 -19.82 -1.51 4.55
N THR A 16 -19.24 -2.44 3.79
CA THR A 16 -19.83 -3.78 3.56
C THR A 16 -19.64 -4.72 4.75
N SER A 17 -18.68 -4.50 5.65
CA SER A 17 -18.34 -5.46 6.70
C SER A 17 -19.52 -5.75 7.62
N ASP A 18 -20.13 -4.75 8.23
CA ASP A 18 -21.22 -4.96 9.20
C ASP A 18 -22.47 -5.57 8.56
N ALA A 19 -22.83 -5.12 7.35
CA ALA A 19 -23.97 -5.66 6.61
C ALA A 19 -23.73 -7.13 6.20
N THR A 20 -22.51 -7.46 5.77
CA THR A 20 -22.11 -8.82 5.43
C THR A 20 -22.07 -9.72 6.67
N LEU A 21 -21.53 -9.24 7.80
CA LEU A 21 -21.52 -9.97 9.07
C LEU A 21 -22.93 -10.22 9.58
N ARG A 22 -23.83 -9.21 9.50
CA ARG A 22 -25.25 -9.39 9.82
C ARG A 22 -25.92 -10.42 8.93
N GLN A 23 -25.68 -10.37 7.62
CA GLN A 23 -26.22 -11.36 6.68
C GLN A 23 -25.66 -12.77 6.91
N GLY A 24 -24.43 -12.88 7.41
CA GLY A 24 -23.80 -14.13 7.85
C GLY A 24 -24.37 -14.71 9.14
N GLY A 25 -25.28 -14.00 9.82
CA GLY A 25 -25.91 -14.46 11.06
C GLY A 25 -25.09 -14.19 12.31
N HIS A 26 -24.09 -13.31 12.25
CA HIS A 26 -23.33 -12.91 13.44
C HIS A 26 -24.18 -12.05 14.38
N SER A 27 -23.95 -12.20 15.69
CA SER A 27 -24.64 -11.41 16.70
C SER A 27 -24.18 -9.95 16.69
N GLU A 28 -25.02 -9.05 17.21
CA GLU A 28 -24.64 -7.63 17.37
C GLU A 28 -23.41 -7.47 18.28
N ALA A 29 -23.24 -8.35 19.26
CA ALA A 29 -22.06 -8.37 20.11
C ALA A 29 -20.79 -8.67 19.31
N TYR A 30 -20.83 -9.70 18.45
CA TYR A 30 -19.75 -10.01 17.53
C TYR A 30 -19.46 -8.83 16.59
N ILE A 31 -20.48 -8.27 15.94
CA ILE A 31 -20.29 -7.18 14.95
C ILE A 31 -19.64 -5.97 15.60
N GLN A 32 -20.09 -5.60 16.81
CA GLN A 32 -19.49 -4.49 17.53
C GLN A 32 -18.05 -4.80 17.97
N GLY A 33 -17.79 -6.03 18.43
CA GLY A 33 -16.42 -6.49 18.70
C GLY A 33 -15.54 -6.36 17.47
N PHE A 34 -16.00 -6.84 16.32
CA PHE A 34 -15.30 -6.80 15.04
C PHE A 34 -14.94 -5.38 14.61
N HIS A 35 -15.89 -4.44 14.73
CA HIS A 35 -15.65 -3.04 14.42
C HIS A 35 -14.56 -2.43 15.32
N ASP A 36 -14.65 -2.67 16.64
CA ASP A 36 -13.67 -2.20 17.63
C ASP A 36 -12.27 -2.82 17.42
N GLY A 37 -12.23 -4.10 17.09
CA GLY A 37 -11.02 -4.86 16.76
C GLY A 37 -10.33 -4.32 15.52
N ARG A 38 -11.09 -4.08 14.44
CA ARG A 38 -10.55 -3.57 13.17
C ARG A 38 -9.83 -2.24 13.31
N HIS A 39 -10.38 -1.31 14.08
CA HIS A 39 -9.70 -0.05 14.42
C HIS A 39 -8.40 -0.32 15.20
N SER A 40 -8.45 -1.23 16.16
CA SER A 40 -7.32 -1.55 17.03
C SER A 40 -6.16 -2.18 16.26
N GLY A 41 -6.42 -3.10 15.33
CA GLY A 41 -5.41 -3.79 14.53
C GLY A 41 -4.61 -2.87 13.61
N MET A 42 -5.23 -1.80 13.09
CA MET A 42 -4.51 -0.81 12.27
C MET A 42 -3.43 -0.08 13.07
N LYS A 43 -3.70 0.25 14.35
CA LYS A 43 -2.73 0.87 15.24
C LYS A 43 -1.54 -0.06 15.54
N GLU A 44 -1.81 -1.33 15.84
CA GLU A 44 -0.74 -2.31 16.11
C GLU A 44 0.17 -2.52 14.89
N ALA A 45 -0.37 -2.39 13.68
CA ALA A 45 0.37 -2.40 12.43
C ALA A 45 1.05 -1.05 12.07
N GLY A 46 1.17 -0.12 13.02
CA GLY A 46 1.96 1.10 12.90
C GLY A 46 1.19 2.36 12.52
N ASN A 47 -0.15 2.33 12.45
CA ASN A 47 -0.96 3.53 12.29
C ASN A 47 -1.16 4.26 13.63
N TYR A 48 -0.20 5.07 14.04
CA TYR A 48 -0.23 5.80 15.31
C TYR A 48 -1.31 6.89 15.41
N LEU A 49 -2.03 7.19 14.32
CA LEU A 49 -3.09 8.20 14.31
C LEU A 49 -4.40 7.71 14.94
N GLU A 50 -4.53 6.41 15.22
CA GLU A 50 -5.75 5.83 15.80
C GLU A 50 -5.57 5.29 17.22
N HIS A 51 -6.68 5.30 17.96
CA HIS A 51 -6.76 4.79 19.34
C HIS A 51 -7.20 3.32 19.35
N VAL A 52 -6.70 2.56 20.32
CA VAL A 52 -7.23 1.21 20.58
C VAL A 52 -8.64 1.35 21.10
N VAL A 53 -9.58 0.65 20.49
CA VAL A 53 -10.98 0.57 20.91
C VAL A 53 -11.20 -0.84 21.45
N LYS A 54 -11.24 -1.00 22.77
CA LYS A 54 -11.50 -2.29 23.44
C LYS A 54 -12.31 -2.06 24.70
N ASP A 55 -13.57 -2.50 24.72
CA ASP A 55 -14.36 -2.62 25.95
C ASP A 55 -13.85 -3.84 26.73
N HIS A 56 -12.97 -3.61 27.69
CA HIS A 56 -12.29 -4.69 28.44
C HIS A 56 -13.28 -5.56 29.20
N ARG A 57 -14.31 -4.97 29.80
CA ARG A 57 -15.32 -5.72 30.54
C ARG A 57 -16.03 -6.68 29.60
N ARG A 58 -16.49 -6.21 28.43
CA ARG A 58 -17.13 -7.07 27.44
C ARG A 58 -16.17 -8.09 26.85
N PHE A 59 -14.91 -7.71 26.61
CA PHE A 59 -13.89 -8.65 26.14
C PHE A 59 -13.69 -9.83 27.11
N GLU A 60 -13.81 -9.59 28.41
CA GLU A 60 -13.71 -10.65 29.42
C GLU A 60 -15.02 -11.47 29.55
N SER A 61 -16.17 -10.79 29.55
CA SER A 61 -17.46 -11.38 29.93
C SER A 61 -18.37 -11.82 28.77
N ASP A 62 -18.15 -11.33 27.55
CA ASP A 62 -19.00 -11.55 26.36
C ASP A 62 -18.16 -12.25 25.28
N ALA A 63 -18.41 -13.55 25.10
CA ALA A 63 -17.64 -14.39 24.20
C ALA A 63 -17.79 -13.98 22.73
N ASP A 64 -18.97 -13.52 22.33
CA ASP A 64 -19.23 -13.07 20.96
C ASP A 64 -18.48 -11.77 20.68
N TYR A 65 -18.55 -10.80 21.60
CA TYR A 65 -17.77 -9.57 21.50
C TYR A 65 -16.27 -9.85 21.43
N ARG A 66 -15.75 -10.73 22.30
CA ARG A 66 -14.33 -11.11 22.30
C ARG A 66 -13.92 -11.73 20.97
N THR A 67 -14.73 -12.65 20.44
CA THR A 67 -14.43 -13.32 19.18
C THR A 67 -14.43 -12.32 18.03
N GLY A 68 -15.46 -11.49 17.95
CA GLY A 68 -15.52 -10.41 16.96
C GLY A 68 -14.30 -9.50 17.07
N TRP A 69 -13.92 -9.09 18.27
CA TRP A 69 -12.76 -8.21 18.50
C TRP A 69 -11.45 -8.79 17.97
N LEU A 70 -11.19 -10.08 18.24
CA LEU A 70 -9.99 -10.75 17.73
C LEU A 70 -9.99 -10.88 16.21
N ASP A 71 -11.12 -11.28 15.62
CA ASP A 71 -11.26 -11.39 14.16
C ASP A 71 -11.09 -10.02 13.48
N GLY A 72 -11.65 -8.98 14.09
CA GLY A 72 -11.52 -7.61 13.62
C GLY A 72 -10.07 -7.11 13.68
N GLU A 73 -9.36 -7.40 14.78
CA GLU A 73 -7.95 -7.02 14.95
C GLU A 73 -7.08 -7.62 13.84
N ASP A 74 -7.23 -8.90 13.55
CA ASP A 74 -6.50 -9.58 12.47
C ASP A 74 -6.77 -8.92 11.10
N GLU A 75 -8.04 -8.65 10.81
CA GLU A 75 -8.46 -7.99 9.57
C GLU A 75 -7.90 -6.55 9.47
N GLY A 76 -7.86 -5.80 10.58
CA GLY A 76 -7.22 -4.49 10.67
C GLY A 76 -5.72 -4.53 10.39
N MET A 77 -5.01 -5.51 10.96
CA MET A 77 -3.58 -5.72 10.70
C MET A 77 -3.32 -6.07 9.24
N ARG A 78 -4.12 -6.97 8.65
CA ARG A 78 -4.03 -7.37 7.24
C ARG A 78 -4.23 -6.18 6.31
N MET A 79 -5.26 -5.37 6.55
CA MET A 79 -5.51 -4.15 5.77
C MET A 79 -4.34 -3.17 5.82
N GLN A 80 -3.75 -2.96 6.99
CA GLN A 80 -2.60 -2.07 7.12
C GLN A 80 -1.37 -2.63 6.40
N GLN A 81 -1.13 -3.95 6.46
CA GLN A 81 -0.05 -4.60 5.72
C GLN A 81 -0.23 -4.44 4.20
N GLU A 82 -1.45 -4.62 3.70
CA GLU A 82 -1.79 -4.42 2.28
C GLU A 82 -1.58 -2.97 1.85
N ALA A 83 -2.02 -2.00 2.68
CA ALA A 83 -1.80 -0.58 2.44
C ALA A 83 -0.30 -0.22 2.42
N ASN A 84 0.48 -0.80 3.34
CA ASN A 84 1.93 -0.60 3.41
C ASN A 84 2.63 -1.21 2.18
N ALA A 85 2.23 -2.41 1.74
CA ALA A 85 2.77 -3.06 0.55
C ALA A 85 2.44 -2.26 -0.73
N ALA A 86 1.20 -1.79 -0.87
CA ALA A 86 0.80 -0.94 -1.98
C ALA A 86 1.61 0.37 -2.02
N THR A 87 1.81 0.99 -0.87
CA THR A 87 2.64 2.21 -0.73
C THR A 87 4.09 1.93 -1.04
N GLY A 88 4.67 0.84 -0.53
CA GLY A 88 6.04 0.41 -0.80
C GLY A 88 6.28 0.19 -2.29
N ASN A 89 5.37 -0.52 -2.97
CA ASN A 89 5.41 -0.72 -4.41
C ASN A 89 5.31 0.61 -5.18
N ALA A 90 4.37 1.48 -4.80
CA ALA A 90 4.22 2.80 -5.44
C ALA A 90 5.48 3.67 -5.27
N SER A 91 6.10 3.65 -4.09
CA SER A 91 7.38 4.30 -3.80
C SER A 91 8.52 3.70 -4.64
N ALA A 92 8.60 2.38 -4.74
CA ALA A 92 9.58 1.70 -5.59
C ALA A 92 9.44 2.12 -7.06
N TYR A 93 8.22 2.13 -7.61
CA TYR A 93 7.98 2.60 -8.99
C TYR A 93 8.35 4.08 -9.20
N ARG A 94 8.18 4.94 -8.19
CA ARG A 94 8.62 6.34 -8.27
C ARG A 94 10.14 6.43 -8.27
N MET A 95 10.81 5.69 -7.38
CA MET A 95 12.27 5.64 -7.31
C MET A 95 12.87 5.10 -8.60
N GLU A 96 12.31 4.03 -9.17
CA GLU A 96 12.76 3.45 -10.46
C GLU A 96 12.73 4.50 -11.58
N ARG A 97 11.65 5.28 -11.68
CA ARG A 97 11.54 6.37 -12.67
C ARG A 97 12.52 7.52 -12.42
N GLU A 98 12.81 7.82 -11.16
CA GLU A 98 13.75 8.87 -10.80
C GLU A 98 15.19 8.45 -11.06
N ILE A 99 15.53 7.19 -10.75
CA ILE A 99 16.80 6.56 -11.14
C ILE A 99 16.94 6.57 -12.65
N ASP A 100 15.93 6.12 -13.40
CA ASP A 100 15.98 6.08 -14.86
C ASP A 100 16.19 7.47 -15.48
N ARG A 101 15.51 8.51 -14.97
CA ARG A 101 15.78 9.90 -15.39
C ARG A 101 17.17 10.41 -15.01
N SER A 102 17.71 9.91 -13.90
CA SER A 102 19.03 10.31 -13.39
C SER A 102 20.15 9.49 -14.00
N ARG A 103 19.84 8.42 -14.76
CA ARG A 103 20.85 7.64 -15.48
C ARG A 103 21.45 8.54 -16.54
N PRO A 104 22.77 8.76 -16.50
CA PRO A 104 23.41 9.57 -17.52
C PRO A 104 23.34 8.81 -18.85
N ASP A 105 23.03 9.55 -19.91
CA ASP A 105 22.92 9.00 -21.26
C ASP A 105 24.30 8.47 -21.68
N ALA A 106 24.41 7.15 -21.82
CA ALA A 106 25.64 6.46 -22.17
C ALA A 106 26.17 6.92 -23.53
N GLU A 107 25.29 7.34 -24.45
CA GLU A 107 25.66 7.87 -25.75
C GLU A 107 26.25 9.28 -25.61
N ALA A 108 25.66 10.12 -24.76
CA ALA A 108 26.19 11.44 -24.44
C ALA A 108 27.55 11.37 -23.73
N ILE A 109 27.72 10.45 -22.77
CA ILE A 109 29.01 10.23 -22.08
C ILE A 109 30.06 9.74 -23.09
N GLY A 110 29.72 8.78 -23.94
CA GLY A 110 30.64 8.23 -24.94
C GLY A 110 31.11 9.29 -25.93
N HIS A 111 30.19 10.14 -26.40
CA HIS A 111 30.53 11.23 -27.31
C HIS A 111 31.44 12.28 -26.65
N ASP A 112 31.20 12.63 -25.38
CA ASP A 112 32.03 13.62 -24.68
C ASP A 112 33.44 13.07 -24.37
N ALA A 113 33.56 11.79 -24.02
CA ALA A 113 34.84 11.11 -23.84
C ALA A 113 35.68 11.07 -25.14
N MET A 114 35.03 10.88 -26.29
CA MET A 114 35.70 10.87 -27.60
C MET A 114 36.10 12.27 -28.07
N ARG A 115 35.38 13.32 -27.66
CA ARG A 115 35.70 14.71 -28.01
C ARG A 115 37.00 15.19 -27.34
N GLY A 116 37.36 14.62 -26.19
CA GLY A 116 38.62 14.90 -25.49
C GLY A 116 39.86 14.23 -26.10
N ILE A 117 39.69 13.32 -27.07
CA ILE A 117 40.79 12.60 -27.71
C ILE A 117 41.18 13.35 -28.98
N ASP A 118 42.33 14.03 -28.94
CA ASP A 118 42.89 14.65 -30.14
C ASP A 118 43.40 13.57 -31.12
N PRO A 119 42.83 13.47 -32.34
CA PRO A 119 43.22 12.47 -33.33
C PRO A 119 44.69 12.58 -33.78
N ALA A 120 45.35 13.71 -33.54
CA ALA A 120 46.79 13.85 -33.78
C ALA A 120 47.62 12.96 -32.84
N THR A 121 47.17 12.76 -31.60
CA THR A 121 47.85 11.93 -30.59
C THR A 121 47.76 10.44 -30.92
N LEU A 122 46.65 10.01 -31.53
CA LEU A 122 46.45 8.61 -31.95
C LEU A 122 47.39 8.20 -33.08
N ARG A 123 47.69 9.11 -34.03
CA ARG A 123 48.57 8.82 -35.18
C ARG A 123 50.03 8.60 -34.79
N VAL A 124 50.48 9.16 -33.66
CA VAL A 124 51.85 8.98 -33.15
C VAL A 124 52.05 7.57 -32.59
N LEU A 125 50.99 6.89 -32.15
CA LEU A 125 51.05 5.56 -31.54
C LEU A 125 51.01 4.41 -32.56
N GLU A 126 50.52 4.64 -33.79
CA GLU A 126 50.47 3.61 -34.85
C GLU A 126 51.78 3.46 -35.65
N GLN A 127 52.82 4.23 -35.34
CA GLN A 127 54.10 4.21 -36.05
C GLN A 127 55.23 3.47 -35.33
N LYS A 128 54.90 2.55 -34.42
CA LYS A 128 55.86 1.68 -33.73
C LYS A 128 55.64 0.22 -34.09
#